data_AF-A0A5J4TFR0-F1
#
_entry.id   AF-A0A5J4TFR0-F1
#
_cell.length_a   1.000
_cell.length_b   1.000
_cell.length_c   1.000
_cell.angle_alpha   90.00
_cell.angle_beta   90.00
_cell.angle_gamma   90.00
#
_symmetry.space_group_name_H-M   'P 1'
#
loop_
_entity.id
_entity.type
_entity.pdbx_description
1 polymer ?
#
loop_
_entity_poly.entity_id
_entity_poly.type
_entity_poly.pdbx_seq_one_letter_code
_entity_poly.pdbx_strand_id
1 'polypeptide(L)' 'MSTIRGHGEIAIDSLNQTSKVELPWIHPPILLQPVVLKKIREEQIEAMIIAPLWPGQIWYTELISENAQSLMLARYVVF' A
#
# COMPACT_ATOMS: atom_id res chain seq x y z
N MET A 1 19.24 -0.59 -2.13
CA MET A 1 19.05 0.04 -0.80
C MET A 1 19.71 1.40 -0.80
N SER A 2 18.91 2.48 -0.86
CA SER A 2 19.41 3.85 -0.71
C SER A 2 19.22 4.26 0.74
N THR A 3 20.32 4.49 1.46
CA THR A 3 20.32 4.86 2.88
C THR A 3 20.57 6.36 3.00
N ILE A 4 19.55 7.09 3.44
CA ILE A 4 19.67 8.54 3.71
C ILE A 4 20.19 8.68 5.14
N ARG A 5 21.48 9.00 5.30
CA ARG A 5 22.10 9.22 6.62
C ARG A 5 21.80 10.65 7.09
N GLY A 6 20.70 10.80 7.82
CA GLY A 6 20.40 12.00 8.62
C GLY A 6 20.06 11.57 10.04
N HIS A 7 20.84 12.04 11.01
CA HIS A 7 20.52 12.04 12.44
C HIS A 7 20.10 10.70 13.08
N GLY A 8 20.95 9.67 13.01
CA GLY A 8 20.89 8.49 13.92
C GLY A 8 19.70 7.54 13.77
N GLU A 9 18.64 7.92 13.06
CA GLU A 9 17.45 7.11 12.83
C GLU A 9 17.47 6.55 11.41
N ILE A 10 17.39 5.23 11.31
CA ILE A 10 17.33 4.53 10.02
C ILE A 10 15.86 4.47 9.61
N ALA A 11 15.44 5.34 8.70
CA ALA A 11 14.15 5.19 8.02
C ALA A 11 14.26 4.04 7.01
N ILE A 12 13.54 2.94 7.24
CA ILE A 12 13.43 1.82 6.31
C ILE A 12 12.12 1.94 5.56
N ASP A 13 12.17 1.99 4.23
CA ASP A 13 10.99 1.89 3.38
C ASP A 13 10.36 0.50 3.56
N SER A 14 9.17 0.46 4.15
CA SER A 14 8.42 -0.78 4.38
C SER A 14 8.08 -1.50 3.07
N LEU A 15 8.01 -0.77 1.95
CA LEU A 15 7.77 -1.36 0.64
C LEU A 15 8.98 -2.09 0.06
N ASN A 16 10.18 -1.91 0.61
CA ASN A 16 11.37 -2.64 0.18
C ASN A 16 11.71 -3.83 1.10
N GLN A 17 10.83 -4.16 2.05
CA GLN A 17 11.02 -5.29 2.95
C GLN A 17 10.30 -6.53 2.40
N THR A 18 11.06 -7.59 2.12
CA THR A 18 10.51 -8.88 1.71
C THR A 18 10.02 -9.63 2.95
N SER A 19 8.71 -9.61 3.22
CA SER A 19 8.11 -10.47 4.26
C SER A 19 8.25 -11.93 3.82
N LYS A 20 8.83 -12.78 4.67
CA LYS A 20 9.10 -14.19 4.33
C LYS A 20 8.00 -15.17 4.77
N VAL A 21 6.98 -14.73 5.52
CA VAL A 21 5.99 -15.66 6.10
C VAL A 21 4.57 -15.07 6.26
N GLU A 22 4.39 -13.75 6.27
CA GLU A 22 3.07 -13.13 6.53
C GLU A 22 2.68 -12.13 5.42
N LEU A 23 1.40 -12.17 5.02
CA LEU A 23 0.83 -11.20 4.07
C LEU A 23 0.95 -9.78 4.65
N PRO A 24 1.60 -8.84 3.95
CA PRO A 24 1.71 -7.45 4.41
C PRO A 24 0.34 -6.81 4.60
N TRP A 25 0.13 -6.21 5.77
CA TRP A 25 -0.99 -5.34 6.05
C TRP A 25 -0.56 -3.89 5.81
N ILE A 26 -1.10 -3.26 4.78
CA ILE A 26 -0.70 -1.92 4.35
C ILE A 26 -1.84 -0.95 4.60
N HIS A 27 -1.58 0.06 5.45
CA HIS A 27 -2.47 1.21 5.65
C HIS A 27 -1.78 2.49 5.13
N PRO A 28 -1.68 2.65 3.79
CA PRO A 28 -0.95 3.77 3.22
C PRO A 28 -1.68 5.09 3.45
N PRO A 29 -0.95 6.19 3.71
CA PRO A 29 -1.51 7.54 3.67
C PRO A 29 -2.22 7.79 2.33
N ILE A 30 -3.34 8.51 2.34
CA ILE A 30 -4.19 8.73 1.14
C ILE A 30 -3.38 9.29 -0.03
N LEU A 31 -2.46 10.21 0.24
CA LEU A 31 -1.60 10.83 -0.77
C LEU A 31 -0.60 9.85 -1.41
N LEU A 32 -0.29 8.73 -0.74
CA LEU A 32 0.66 7.73 -1.19
C LEU A 32 0.00 6.49 -1.79
N GLN A 33 -1.34 6.38 -1.71
CA GLN A 33 -2.08 5.23 -2.26
C GLN A 33 -1.73 4.92 -3.74
N PRO A 34 -1.65 5.89 -4.67
CA PRO A 34 -1.28 5.59 -6.05
C PRO A 34 0.14 5.00 -6.17
N VAL A 35 1.09 5.52 -5.39
CA VAL A 35 2.49 5.07 -5.40
C VAL A 35 2.61 3.66 -4.85
N VAL A 36 1.88 3.36 -3.77
CA VAL A 36 1.84 2.04 -3.16
C VAL A 36 1.20 1.02 -4.10
N LEU A 37 0.05 1.35 -4.71
CA LEU A 37 -0.61 0.47 -5.68
C LEU A 37 0.28 0.16 -6.89
N LYS A 38 0.97 1.18 -7.41
CA LYS A 38 1.93 1.00 -8.50
C LYS A 38 3.05 0.02 -8.12
N LYS A 39 3.66 0.19 -6.94
CA LYS A 39 4.71 -0.72 -6.44
C LYS A 39 4.21 -2.14 -6.27
N ILE A 40 3.01 -2.32 -5.71
CA ILE A 40 2.40 -3.65 -5.52
C ILE A 40 2.23 -4.37 -6.86
N ARG A 41 1.76 -3.67 -7.89
CA ARG A 41 1.66 -4.21 -9.25
C ARG A 41 3.02 -4.55 -9.84
N GLU A 42 3.97 -3.62 -9.77
CA GLU A 42 5.31 -3.78 -10.37
C GLU A 42 6.12 -4.91 -9.71
N GLU A 43 5.97 -5.08 -8.40
CA GLU A 43 6.71 -6.05 -7.61
C GLU A 43 5.90 -7.34 -7.34
N GLN A 44 4.66 -7.44 -7.86
CA GLN A 44 3.74 -8.57 -7.68
C GLN A 44 3.58 -8.99 -6.20
N ILE A 45 3.42 -7.98 -5.34
CA ILE A 45 3.33 -8.20 -3.89
C ILE A 45 1.90 -8.63 -3.55
N GLU A 46 1.74 -9.83 -3.00
CA GLU A 46 0.48 -10.21 -2.39
C GLU A 46 0.35 -9.50 -1.03
N ALA A 47 -0.60 -8.56 -0.91
CA ALA A 47 -0.81 -7.77 0.31
C ALA A 47 -2.29 -7.45 0.54
N MET A 48 -2.63 -7.19 1.80
CA MET A 48 -3.94 -6.67 2.18
C MET A 48 -3.83 -5.15 2.36
N ILE A 49 -4.62 -4.41 1.59
CA ILE A 49 -4.62 -2.94 1.63
C ILE A 49 -5.88 -2.46 2.35
N ILE A 50 -5.69 -1.56 3.32
CA ILE A 50 -6.79 -0.81 3.95
C ILE A 50 -6.82 0.58 3.33
N ALA A 51 -7.92 0.89 2.63
CA ALA A 51 -8.13 2.17 1.98
C ALA A 51 -9.54 2.70 2.30
N PRO A 52 -9.75 4.03 2.30
CA PRO A 52 -11.08 4.59 2.48
C PRO A 52 -11.98 4.26 1.28
N LEU A 53 -13.29 4.19 1.51
CA LEU A 53 -14.26 4.02 0.42
C LEU A 53 -14.49 5.38 -0.26
N TRP A 54 -13.73 5.67 -1.32
CA TRP A 54 -13.80 6.97 -1.98
C TRP A 54 -13.92 6.88 -3.52
N PRO A 55 -15.12 6.59 -4.05
CA PRO A 55 -15.36 6.36 -5.48
C PRO A 55 -15.03 7.52 -6.43
N GLY A 56 -14.83 8.73 -5.89
CA GLY A 56 -14.45 9.91 -6.67
C GLY A 56 -12.94 10.07 -6.89
N GLN A 57 -12.11 9.19 -6.32
CA GLN A 57 -10.66 9.25 -6.44
C GLN A 57 -10.13 8.27 -7.48
N ILE A 58 -9.13 8.70 -8.26
CA ILE A 58 -8.53 7.88 -9.33
C ILE A 58 -7.94 6.58 -8.78
N TRP A 59 -7.28 6.64 -7.61
CA TRP A 59 -6.70 5.46 -6.97
C TRP A 59 -7.75 4.42 -6.55
N TYR A 60 -9.03 4.81 -6.40
CA TYR A 60 -10.09 3.86 -6.06
C TYR A 60 -10.43 2.97 -7.26
N THR A 61 -10.50 3.54 -8.47
CA THR A 61 -10.69 2.74 -9.69
C THR A 61 -9.51 1.80 -9.91
N GLU A 62 -8.28 2.27 -9.67
CA GLU A 62 -7.07 1.44 -9.74
C GLU A 62 -7.15 0.29 -8.73
N LEU A 63 -7.44 0.57 -7.46
CA LEU A 63 -7.60 -0.44 -6.41
C LEU A 63 -8.63 -1.52 -6.78
N ILE A 64 -9.79 -1.14 -7.35
CA ILE A 64 -10.83 -2.09 -7.77
C ILE A 64 -10.40 -2.89 -9.00
N SER A 65 -9.63 -2.31 -9.92
CA SER A 65 -9.15 -3.00 -11.12
C SER A 65 -8.04 -4.02 -10.85
N GLU A 66 -7.20 -3.75 -9.85
CA GLU A 66 -6.11 -4.65 -9.41
C GLU A 66 -6.64 -5.85 -8.59
N ASN A 67 -7.93 -5.85 -8.22
CA ASN A 67 -8.59 -6.82 -7.33
C ASN A 67 -8.86 -8.21 -7.96
N ALA A 68 -8.02 -8.71 -8.86
CA ALA A 68 -8.09 -10.14 -9.22
C ALA A 68 -7.59 -11.04 -8.08
N GLN A 69 -6.88 -10.48 -7.09
CA GLN A 69 -6.23 -11.22 -5.99
C GLN A 69 -6.34 -10.57 -4.58
N SER A 70 -6.96 -9.38 -4.42
CA SER A 70 -6.83 -8.58 -3.17
C SER A 70 -8.14 -8.46 -2.36
N LEU A 71 -8.29 -9.26 -1.31
CA LEU A 71 -9.48 -9.24 -0.43
C LEU A 71 -9.65 -7.86 0.27
N MET A 72 -10.70 -7.09 -0.06
CA MET A 72 -11.07 -5.88 0.69
C MET A 72 -11.70 -6.25 2.04
N LEU A 73 -11.04 -5.95 3.16
CA LEU A 73 -11.49 -6.39 4.49
C LEU A 73 -11.86 -5.30 5.50
N ALA A 74 -11.70 -3.99 5.22
CA ALA A 74 -12.03 -2.96 6.21
C ALA A 74 -12.73 -1.74 5.61
N ARG A 75 -13.85 -1.37 6.26
CA ARG A 75 -14.79 -0.31 5.87
C ARG A 75 -14.62 0.84 6.86
N TYR A 76 -14.09 1.98 6.42
CA TYR A 76 -14.12 3.22 7.20
C TYR A 76 -14.85 4.30 6.41
N VAL A 77 -15.99 4.74 6.97
CA VAL A 77 -16.70 5.94 6.52
C VAL A 77 -16.05 7.10 7.26
N VAL A 78 -15.29 7.93 6.54
CA VAL A 78 -14.84 9.21 7.07
C VAL A 78 -15.91 10.24 6.68
N PHE A 79 -16.63 10.76 7.68
CA PHE A 79 -17.60 11.84 7.53
C PHE A 79 -16.91 13.19 7.41
#